data_AF-A0A969AQW9-F1
#
_entry.id   AF-A0A969AQW9-F1
#
_cell.length_a   1.000
_cell.length_b   1.000
_cell.length_c   1.000
_cell.angle_alpha   90.00
_cell.angle_beta   90.00
_cell.angle_gamma   90.00
#
_symmetry.space_group_name_H-M   'P 1'
#
loop_
_entity.id
_entity.type
_entity.pdbx_description
1 polymer ?
#
loop_
_entity_poly.entity_id
_entity_poly.type
_entity_poly.pdbx_seq_one_letter_code
_entity_poly.pdbx_strand_id
1 'polypeptide(L)'
;MANPTENPQLIKTANLTVQVKDIETALDQVSQILNSMEGDLLNLEDLKPQGTGDRHRSSMQVRVPQESLNDTLEKIEEIGTVQNRSIQAQDVSNQLIDNQARLKNLRKSEEMVLKIMERSGSIPDVLAASTELTTIREISRGSMHNCKIYKVK
;
A
#
# COMPACT_ATOMS: atom_id res chain seq x y z
N MET A 1 -20.82 -17.58 11.33
CA MET A 1 -20.37 -18.69 10.46
C MET A 1 -19.45 -18.06 9.42
N ALA A 2 -18.15 -18.33 9.50
CA ALA A 2 -17.16 -17.77 8.58
C ALA A 2 -17.27 -18.50 7.23
N ASN A 3 -17.53 -17.75 6.15
CA ASN A 3 -17.41 -18.30 4.80
C ASN A 3 -15.93 -18.45 4.47
N PRO A 4 -15.47 -19.63 4.00
CA PRO A 4 -14.13 -19.78 3.49
C PRO A 4 -14.10 -19.13 2.11
N THR A 5 -13.60 -17.90 2.02
CA THR A 5 -13.27 -17.33 0.72
C THR A 5 -12.08 -18.12 0.19
N GLU A 6 -12.29 -18.88 -0.88
CA GLU A 6 -11.24 -19.50 -1.69
C GLU A 6 -10.22 -18.40 -2.04
N ASN A 7 -8.95 -18.64 -1.69
CA ASN A 7 -7.81 -17.72 -1.69
C ASN A 7 -7.83 -16.60 -0.63
N PRO A 8 -7.06 -16.76 0.47
CA PRO A 8 -6.76 -15.64 1.36
C PRO A 8 -6.05 -14.54 0.57
N GLN A 9 -6.44 -13.29 0.81
CA GLN A 9 -5.76 -12.13 0.26
C GLN A 9 -4.46 -11.91 1.05
N LEU A 10 -3.35 -12.37 0.48
CA LEU A 10 -2.03 -12.32 1.10
C LEU A 10 -1.24 -11.15 0.53
N ILE A 11 -0.70 -10.31 1.42
CA ILE A 11 0.35 -9.35 1.08
C ILE A 11 1.68 -9.95 1.51
N LYS A 12 2.62 -10.04 0.58
CA LYS A 12 3.98 -10.47 0.87
C LYS A 12 4.91 -9.25 0.93
N THR A 13 5.61 -9.11 2.04
CA THR A 13 6.62 -8.08 2.26
C THR A 13 7.97 -8.74 2.41
N ALA A 14 8.90 -8.42 1.52
CA ALA A 14 10.27 -8.90 1.58
C ALA A 14 11.22 -7.76 1.99
N ASN A 15 12.05 -8.02 3.00
CA ASN A 15 13.14 -7.16 3.42
C ASN A 15 14.45 -7.86 3.04
N LEU A 16 15.22 -7.23 2.17
CA LEU A 16 16.50 -7.75 1.70
C LEU A 16 17.60 -6.72 1.99
N THR A 17 18.71 -7.19 2.55
CA THR A 17 19.92 -6.38 2.75
C THR A 17 21.04 -7.03 1.97
N VAL A 18 21.53 -6.32 0.95
CA VAL A 18 22.61 -6.79 0.08
C VAL A 18 23.82 -5.88 0.25
N GLN A 19 24.99 -6.50 0.43
CA GLN A 19 26.27 -5.80 0.39
C GLN A 19 26.83 -5.88 -1.04
N VAL A 20 27.02 -4.71 -1.64
CA VAL A 20 27.53 -4.55 -3.00
C VAL A 20 28.86 -3.80 -2.98
N LYS A 21 29.66 -3.97 -4.04
CA LYS A 21 30.92 -3.24 -4.20
C LYS A 21 30.69 -1.79 -4.64
N ASP A 22 29.69 -1.58 -5.49
CA ASP A 22 29.30 -0.29 -6.03
C ASP A 22 27.77 -0.18 -5.93
N ILE A 23 27.30 0.85 -5.23
CA ILE A 23 25.87 1.09 -5.01
C ILE A 23 25.23 1.71 -6.25
N GLU A 24 25.92 2.57 -7.00
CA GLU A 24 25.34 3.23 -8.17
C GLU A 24 25.02 2.20 -9.26
N THR A 25 25.99 1.34 -9.56
CA THR A 25 25.79 0.22 -10.50
C THR A 25 24.68 -0.74 -10.03
N ALA A 26 24.61 -1.02 -8.71
CA ALA A 26 23.58 -1.90 -8.17
C ALA A 26 22.18 -1.28 -8.28
N LEU A 27 22.03 0.02 -8.02
CA LEU A 27 20.76 0.73 -8.16
C LEU A 27 20.24 0.72 -9.60
N ASP A 28 21.12 0.88 -10.58
CA ASP A 28 20.77 0.81 -11.99
C ASP A 28 20.30 -0.61 -12.38
N GLN A 29 21.02 -1.64 -11.93
CA GLN A 29 20.64 -3.03 -12.17
C GLN A 29 19.29 -3.39 -11.52
N VAL A 30 19.07 -2.98 -10.27
CA VAL A 30 17.78 -3.18 -9.59
C VAL A 30 16.67 -2.46 -10.36
N SER A 31 16.90 -1.22 -10.80
CA SER A 31 15.91 -0.46 -11.59
C SER A 31 15.56 -1.15 -12.91
N GLN A 32 16.54 -1.74 -13.59
CA GLN A 32 16.30 -2.53 -14.81
C GLN A 32 15.48 -3.79 -14.54
N ILE A 33 15.78 -4.51 -13.45
CA ILE A 33 15.02 -5.69 -13.03
C ILE A 33 13.56 -5.30 -12.74
N LEU A 34 13.34 -4.22 -11.99
CA LEU A 34 11.99 -3.72 -11.69
C LEU A 34 11.21 -3.38 -12.96
N ASN A 35 11.83 -2.67 -13.90
CA ASN A 35 11.20 -2.34 -15.19
C ASN A 35 10.84 -3.59 -15.99
N SER A 36 11.67 -4.65 -15.94
CA SER A 36 11.38 -5.90 -16.64
C SER A 36 10.22 -6.70 -16.03
N MET A 37 9.87 -6.40 -14.78
CA MET A 37 8.93 -7.18 -13.96
C MET A 37 7.66 -6.40 -13.64
N GLU A 38 7.42 -5.31 -14.38
CA GLU A 38 6.31 -4.37 -14.19
C GLU A 38 6.22 -3.87 -12.73
N GLY A 39 7.38 -3.67 -12.10
CA GLY A 39 7.51 -3.15 -10.76
C GLY A 39 7.56 -1.63 -10.71
N ASP A 40 6.95 -1.04 -9.69
CA ASP A 40 6.99 0.39 -9.40
C ASP A 40 7.97 0.69 -8.25
N LEU A 41 8.78 1.74 -8.43
CA LEU A 41 9.57 2.33 -7.34
C LEU A 41 8.66 3.23 -6.50
N LEU A 42 8.53 2.92 -5.21
CA LEU A 42 7.75 3.72 -4.26
C LEU A 42 8.58 4.79 -3.57
N ASN A 43 9.80 4.42 -3.17
CA ASN A 43 10.72 5.31 -2.47
C ASN A 43 12.17 4.88 -2.71
N LEU A 44 13.05 5.87 -2.83
CA LEU A 44 14.50 5.67 -2.87
C LEU A 44 15.14 6.70 -1.95
N GLU A 45 15.90 6.20 -0.98
CA GLU A 45 16.70 7.00 -0.07
C GLU A 45 18.16 6.63 -0.26
N ASP A 46 18.93 7.53 -0.85
CA ASP A 46 20.35 7.33 -1.12
C ASP A 46 21.20 8.21 -0.21
N LEU A 47 21.93 7.57 0.71
CA LEU A 47 22.81 8.21 1.69
C LEU A 47 24.25 8.11 1.18
N LYS A 48 24.63 9.09 0.35
CA LYS A 48 26.00 9.24 -0.12
C LYS A 48 26.92 9.68 1.03
N PRO A 49 28.17 9.16 1.08
CA PRO A 49 29.12 9.54 2.11
C PRO A 49 29.51 11.01 1.94
N GLN A 50 29.35 11.81 2.99
CA GLN A 50 29.67 13.25 2.96
C GLN A 50 30.98 13.60 3.68
N GLY A 51 31.54 12.65 4.44
CA GLY A 51 32.81 12.84 5.17
C GLY A 51 33.66 11.58 5.25
N THR A 52 34.86 11.72 5.84
CA THR A 52 35.79 10.63 6.08
C THR A 52 35.25 9.68 7.16
N GLY A 53 34.78 8.51 6.76
CA GLY A 53 34.27 7.45 7.65
C GLY A 53 32.85 7.00 7.34
N ASP A 54 32.10 7.76 6.55
CA ASP A 54 30.76 7.39 6.14
C ASP A 54 30.79 6.29 5.07
N ARG A 55 29.90 5.32 5.22
CA ARG A 55 29.66 4.29 4.20
C ARG A 55 28.45 4.69 3.38
N HIS A 56 28.59 4.60 2.06
CA HIS A 56 27.45 4.75 1.16
C HIS A 56 26.41 3.69 1.51
N ARG A 57 25.16 4.10 1.70
CA ARG A 57 24.03 3.22 1.97
C ARG A 57 22.84 3.71 1.14
N SER A 58 22.15 2.79 0.49
CA SER A 58 20.90 3.09 -0.19
C SER A 58 19.78 2.19 0.32
N SER A 59 18.58 2.74 0.40
CA SER A 59 17.35 2.06 0.83
C SER A 59 16.30 2.26 -0.25
N MET A 60 15.74 1.17 -0.75
CA MET A 60 14.77 1.19 -1.83
C MET A 60 13.49 0.47 -1.40
N GLN A 61 12.34 1.09 -1.65
CA GLN A 61 11.03 0.47 -1.48
C GLN A 61 10.39 0.32 -2.86
N VAL A 62 10.06 -0.92 -3.19
CA VAL A 62 9.57 -1.32 -4.50
C VAL A 62 8.28 -2.10 -4.35
N ARG A 63 7.41 -1.97 -5.34
CA ARG A 63 6.20 -2.76 -5.47
C ARG A 63 6.31 -3.58 -6.72
N VAL A 64 6.14 -4.90 -6.59
CA VAL A 64 6.15 -5.83 -7.73
C VAL A 64 4.89 -6.69 -7.71
N PRO A 65 4.44 -7.18 -8.87
CA PRO A 65 3.41 -8.22 -8.94
C PRO A 65 3.79 -9.43 -8.07
N GLN A 66 2.80 -10.09 -7.46
CA GLN A 66 3.03 -11.22 -6.56
C GLN A 66 3.75 -12.38 -7.25
N GLU A 67 3.40 -12.63 -8.52
CA GLU A 67 3.99 -13.67 -9.35
C GLU A 67 5.49 -13.44 -9.61
N SER A 68 5.89 -12.18 -9.75
CA SER A 68 7.26 -11.77 -10.02
C SER A 68 8.10 -11.58 -8.75
N LEU A 69 7.52 -11.69 -7.54
CA LEU A 69 8.24 -11.39 -6.30
C LEU A 69 9.47 -12.28 -6.11
N ASN A 70 9.33 -13.59 -6.27
CA ASN A 70 10.42 -14.53 -6.05
C ASN A 70 11.55 -14.32 -7.05
N ASP A 71 11.21 -14.23 -8.34
CA ASP A 71 12.15 -13.94 -9.42
C ASP A 71 12.87 -12.61 -9.21
N THR A 72 12.20 -11.61 -8.62
CA THR A 72 12.80 -10.29 -8.33
C THR A 72 13.84 -10.46 -7.25
N LEU A 73 13.50 -11.18 -6.18
CA LEU A 73 14.41 -11.43 -5.08
C LEU A 73 15.64 -12.19 -5.56
N GLU A 74 15.47 -13.27 -6.31
CA GLU A 74 16.59 -14.07 -6.83
C GLU A 74 17.55 -13.21 -7.68
N LYS A 75 17.03 -12.40 -8.60
CA LYS A 75 17.86 -11.51 -9.43
C LYS A 75 18.59 -10.43 -8.60
N ILE A 76 17.97 -9.90 -7.54
CA ILE A 76 18.63 -8.92 -6.67
C ILE A 76 19.71 -9.60 -5.81
N GLU A 77 19.49 -10.84 -5.41
CA GLU A 77 20.47 -11.64 -4.66
C GLU A 77 21.73 -11.93 -5.49
N GLU A 78 21.63 -11.98 -6.83
CA GLU A 78 22.79 -12.14 -7.72
C GLU A 78 23.69 -10.89 -7.83
N ILE A 79 23.17 -9.69 -7.52
CA ILE A 79 23.91 -8.43 -7.64
C ILE A 79 25.01 -8.30 -6.57
N GLY A 80 24.87 -8.97 -5.43
CA GLY A 80 25.84 -8.86 -4.34
C GLY A 80 25.71 -9.93 -3.27
N THR A 81 26.37 -9.72 -2.14
CA THR A 81 26.30 -10.67 -1.02
C THR A 81 25.11 -10.36 -0.14
N VAL A 82 24.15 -11.28 -0.07
CA VAL A 82 22.99 -11.17 0.82
C VAL A 82 23.46 -11.27 2.28
N GLN A 83 23.24 -10.20 3.04
CA GLN A 83 23.53 -10.14 4.47
C GLN A 83 22.32 -10.57 5.30
N ASN A 84 21.13 -10.19 4.86
CA ASN A 84 19.90 -10.56 5.54
C ASN A 84 18.73 -10.65 4.54
N ARG A 85 17.86 -11.64 4.76
CA ARG A 85 16.66 -11.88 3.97
C ARG A 85 15.51 -12.25 4.90
N SER A 86 14.44 -11.47 4.88
CA SER A 86 13.22 -11.75 5.63
C SER A 86 12.02 -11.58 4.73
N ILE A 87 11.16 -12.59 4.67
CA ILE A 87 9.91 -12.54 3.91
C ILE A 87 8.77 -12.78 4.89
N GLN A 88 7.81 -11.87 4.91
CA GLN A 88 6.62 -11.95 5.73
C GLN A 88 5.41 -11.99 4.82
N ALA A 89 4.51 -12.93 5.05
CA ALA A 89 3.21 -12.98 4.41
C ALA A 89 2.15 -12.58 5.44
N GLN A 90 1.34 -11.59 5.12
CA GLN A 90 0.24 -11.12 5.94
C GLN A 90 -1.08 -11.37 5.23
N ASP A 91 -1.99 -12.09 5.88
CA ASP A 91 -3.37 -12.22 5.41
C ASP A 91 -4.17 -10.97 5.77
N VAL A 92 -4.62 -10.24 4.73
CA VAL A 92 -5.42 -9.02 4.86
C VAL A 92 -6.88 -9.23 4.48
N SER A 93 -7.32 -10.49 4.34
CA SER A 93 -8.73 -10.83 4.01
C SER A 93 -9.70 -10.18 4.98
N ASN A 94 -9.42 -10.27 6.28
CA ASN A 94 -10.25 -9.67 7.32
C ASN A 94 -10.26 -8.14 7.24
N GLN A 95 -9.09 -7.52 7.01
CA GLN A 95 -8.99 -6.07 6.88
C GLN A 95 -9.78 -5.55 5.66
N LEU A 96 -9.83 -6.30 4.57
CA LEU A 96 -10.61 -5.94 3.39
C LEU A 96 -12.11 -6.05 3.65
N ILE A 97 -12.56 -7.12 4.29
CA ILE A 97 -13.96 -7.31 4.68
C ILE A 97 -14.40 -6.18 5.63
N ASP A 98 -13.57 -5.85 6.62
CA ASP A 98 -13.85 -4.78 7.58
C ASP A 98 -13.92 -3.40 6.91
N ASN A 99 -12.98 -3.10 6.01
CA ASN A 99 -13.00 -1.84 5.26
C ASN A 99 -14.22 -1.72 4.34
N GLN A 100 -14.62 -2.80 3.68
CA GLN A 100 -15.83 -2.83 2.85
C GLN A 100 -17.10 -2.65 3.69
N ALA A 101 -17.18 -3.31 4.85
CA ALA A 101 -18.29 -3.15 5.78
C ALA A 101 -18.40 -1.71 6.29
N ARG A 102 -17.26 -1.10 6.67
CA ARG A 102 -17.20 0.30 7.09
C ARG A 102 -17.64 1.26 5.99
N LEU A 103 -17.17 1.06 4.76
CA LEU A 103 -17.57 1.86 3.60
C LEU A 103 -19.07 1.73 3.32
N LYS A 104 -19.63 0.51 3.40
CA LYS A 104 -21.06 0.26 3.23
C LYS A 104 -21.90 0.97 4.29
N ASN A 105 -21.45 0.97 5.54
CA ASN A 105 -22.13 1.66 6.64
C ASN A 105 -22.10 3.18 6.45
N LEU A 106 -20.95 3.76 6.08
CA LEU A 106 -20.82 5.20 5.80
C LEU A 106 -21.74 5.63 4.65
N ARG A 107 -21.84 4.83 3.58
CA ARG A 107 -22.78 5.11 2.47
C ARG A 107 -24.24 5.06 2.91
N LYS A 108 -24.61 4.12 3.78
CA LYS A 108 -25.97 4.06 4.34
C LYS A 108 -26.30 5.26 5.22
N SER A 109 -25.34 5.72 6.02
CA SER A 109 -25.48 6.95 6.80
C SER A 109 -25.67 8.17 5.89
N GLU A 110 -24.88 8.27 4.80
CA GLU A 110 -25.04 9.32 3.79
C GLU A 110 -26.46 9.31 3.19
N GLU A 111 -26.95 8.14 2.77
CA GLU A 111 -28.30 7.98 2.21
C GLU A 111 -29.40 8.35 3.21
N MET A 112 -29.23 8.00 4.49
CA MET A 112 -30.20 8.32 5.54
C MET A 112 -30.25 9.83 5.80
N VAL A 113 -29.08 10.50 5.85
CA VAL A 113 -29.03 11.96 6.01
C VAL A 113 -29.65 12.67 4.80
N LEU A 114 -29.37 12.21 3.58
CA LEU A 114 -30.01 12.74 2.37
C LEU A 114 -31.54 12.58 2.42
N LYS A 115 -32.05 11.42 2.84
CA LYS A 115 -33.50 11.19 3.02
C LYS A 115 -34.13 12.09 4.09
N ILE A 116 -33.40 12.42 5.15
CA ILE A 116 -33.86 13.37 6.17
C ILE A 116 -33.91 14.78 5.59
N MET A 117 -32.90 15.18 4.79
CA MET A 117 -32.89 16.47 4.10
C MET A 117 -34.05 16.61 3.09
N GLU A 118 -34.39 15.54 2.36
CA GLU A 118 -35.53 15.55 1.44
C GLU A 118 -36.88 15.70 2.15
N ARG A 119 -36.98 15.25 3.41
CA ARG A 119 -38.21 15.28 4.21
C ARG A 119 -38.33 16.52 5.11
N SER A 120 -37.23 17.10 5.55
CA SER A 120 -37.25 18.29 6.42
C SER A 120 -37.32 19.57 5.58
N GLY A 121 -38.43 20.30 5.70
CA GLY A 121 -38.63 21.62 5.11
C GLY A 121 -38.02 22.79 5.93
N SER A 122 -37.26 22.49 6.99
CA SER A 122 -36.72 23.51 7.90
C SER A 122 -35.24 23.78 7.65
N ILE A 123 -34.92 25.02 7.26
CA ILE A 123 -33.55 25.54 7.00
C ILE A 123 -32.48 25.13 8.04
N PRO A 124 -32.74 25.16 9.37
CA PRO A 124 -31.72 24.76 10.35
C PRO A 124 -31.36 23.26 10.32
N ASP A 125 -32.32 22.38 10.03
CA ASP A 125 -32.06 20.93 9.95
C ASP A 125 -31.25 20.57 8.70
N VAL A 126 -31.50 21.28 7.59
CA VAL A 126 -30.74 21.15 6.34
C VAL A 126 -29.29 21.55 6.55
N LEU A 127 -29.03 22.61 7.32
CA LEU A 127 -27.66 23.08 7.62
C LEU A 127 -26.88 22.07 8.47
N ALA A 128 -27.51 21.52 9.51
CA ALA A 128 -26.92 20.48 10.36
C ALA A 128 -26.61 19.21 9.55
N ALA A 129 -27.55 18.74 8.74
CA ALA A 129 -27.39 17.59 7.86
C ALA A 129 -26.28 17.79 6.82
N SER A 130 -26.14 19.00 6.25
CA SER A 130 -25.06 19.30 5.28
C SER A 130 -23.65 19.24 5.90
N THR A 131 -23.53 19.63 7.17
CA THR A 131 -22.27 19.58 7.93
C THR A 131 -21.88 18.14 8.23
N GLU A 132 -22.84 17.33 8.65
CA GLU A 132 -22.64 15.90 8.91
C GLU A 132 -22.30 15.13 7.62
N LEU A 133 -22.97 15.43 6.51
CA LEU A 133 -22.63 14.88 5.19
C LEU A 133 -21.22 15.24 4.74
N THR A 134 -20.79 16.48 4.96
CA THR A 134 -19.42 16.92 4.61
C THR A 134 -18.38 16.12 5.40
N THR A 135 -18.62 15.95 6.69
CA THR A 135 -17.77 15.14 7.59
C THR A 135 -17.71 13.67 7.13
N ILE A 136 -18.85 13.06 6.81
CA ILE A 136 -18.92 11.68 6.30
C ILE A 136 -18.14 11.55 4.98
N ARG A 137 -18.29 12.52 4.07
CA ARG A 137 -17.58 12.53 2.78
C ARG A 137 -16.08 12.68 2.96
N GLU A 138 -15.61 13.51 3.88
CA GLU A 138 -14.19 13.63 4.20
C GLU A 138 -13.60 12.34 4.76
N ILE A 139 -14.30 11.67 5.69
CA ILE A 139 -13.91 10.36 6.21
C ILE A 139 -13.86 9.31 5.09
N SER A 140 -14.82 9.34 4.17
CA SER A 140 -14.85 8.44 3.02
C SER A 140 -13.67 8.67 2.06
N ARG A 141 -13.28 9.94 1.80
CA ARG A 141 -12.11 10.28 0.96
C ARG A 141 -10.79 9.92 1.62
N GLY A 142 -10.68 10.12 2.95
CA GLY A 142 -9.49 9.71 3.71
C GLY A 142 -9.32 8.19 3.74
N SER A 143 -10.43 7.45 3.86
CA SER A 143 -10.42 5.98 3.72
C SER A 143 -10.08 5.53 2.30
N MET A 144 -10.42 6.32 1.28
CA MET A 144 -10.06 6.06 -0.13
C MET A 144 -8.56 6.25 -0.40
N HIS A 145 -7.89 7.21 0.27
CA HIS A 145 -6.44 7.41 0.13
C HIS A 145 -5.60 6.31 0.78
N ASN A 146 -6.09 5.68 1.87
CA ASN A 146 -5.47 4.48 2.45
C ASN A 146 -5.93 3.19 1.77
N CYS A 147 -6.90 3.25 0.86
CA CYS A 147 -7.36 2.11 0.08
C CYS A 147 -6.79 2.16 -1.35
N LYS A 148 -5.45 2.07 -1.48
CA LYS A 148 -4.88 1.52 -2.71
C LYS A 148 -5.16 0.02 -2.68
N ILE A 149 -6.31 -0.36 -3.26
CA ILE A 149 -6.71 -1.74 -3.49
C ILE A 149 -5.60 -2.42 -4.29
N TYR A 150 -4.88 -3.35 -3.67
CA TYR A 150 -4.04 -4.29 -4.38
C TYR A 150 -4.97 -5.35 -4.98
N LYS A 151 -5.08 -5.32 -6.31
CA LYS A 151 -5.76 -6.35 -7.08
C LYS A 151 -4.70 -7.37 -7.46
N VAL A 152 -4.66 -8.49 -6.75
CA VAL A 152 -3.88 -9.66 -7.19
C VAL A 152 -4.88 -10.64 -7.78
N LYS A 153 -4.66 -11.04 -9.03
CA LYS A 153 -5.40 -12.14 -9.66
C LYS A 153 -4.90 -13.46 -9.12
#